data_AF-A0A0C2FIM7-F1
#
_entry.id   AF-A0A0C2FIM7-F1
#
_cell.length_a   1.000
_cell.length_b   1.000
_cell.length_c   1.000
_cell.angle_alpha   90.00
_cell.angle_beta   90.00
_cell.angle_gamma   90.00
#
_symmetry.space_group_name_H-M   'P 1'
#
loop_
_entity.id
_entity.type
_entity.pdbx_description
1 polymer ?
#
loop_
_entity_poly.entity_id
_entity_poly.type
_entity_poly.pdbx_seq_one_letter_code
_entity_poly.pdbx_strand_id
1 'polypeptide(L)'
;VRTVCEALTILNCIFFVFFQQLGEIRTQGLAGYFRNLKTVPAKAVFCVANICILLCIPFRFLRLHEIEEALFVFALPGSWIFLLFFARSAKLTGPFVQMIYSMIAGDMMRFAIISAIFLVSFSQVFFFVGKDMDAKQHLNDTNPHHCPVDGYDIYTYDNFPETFITLFRASMGGYD
;
A
#
# COMPACT_ATOMS: atom_id res chain seq x y z
N VAL A 1 8.83 29.71 2.13
CA VAL A 1 7.65 28.97 2.64
C VAL A 1 7.89 27.46 2.60
N ARG A 2 8.13 26.83 1.43
CA ARG A 2 8.38 25.39 1.30
C ARG A 2 9.45 24.82 2.26
N THR A 3 10.63 25.43 2.33
CA THR A 3 11.72 24.98 3.21
C THR A 3 11.36 25.06 4.70
N VAL A 4 10.53 26.04 5.08
CA VAL A 4 10.07 26.21 6.47
C VAL A 4 9.07 25.12 6.82
N CYS A 5 8.11 24.84 5.92
CA CYS A 5 7.15 23.75 6.11
C CYS A 5 7.87 22.40 6.21
N GLU A 6 8.85 22.14 5.35
CA GLU A 6 9.65 20.92 5.36
C GLU A 6 10.43 20.76 6.68
N ALA A 7 11.12 21.81 7.12
CA ALA A 7 11.83 21.79 8.40
C ALA A 7 10.89 21.57 9.60
N LEU A 8 9.71 22.20 9.59
CA LEU A 8 8.70 22.01 10.64
C LEU A 8 8.16 20.56 10.66
N THR A 9 7.87 19.96 9.51
CA THR A 9 7.41 18.57 9.43
C THR A 9 8.47 17.62 9.96
N ILE A 10 9.73 17.79 9.55
CA ILE A 10 10.86 16.97 10.02
C ILE A 10 11.02 17.09 11.54
N LEU A 11 10.99 18.32 12.07
CA LEU A 11 11.12 18.56 13.51
C LEU A 11 9.98 17.88 14.28
N ASN A 12 8.74 17.98 13.80
CA ASN A 12 7.60 17.29 14.41
C ASN A 12 7.75 15.75 14.39
N CYS A 13 8.20 15.17 13.27
CA CYS A 13 8.43 13.73 13.17
C CYS A 13 9.54 13.27 14.13
N ILE A 14 10.66 14.00 14.21
CA ILE A 14 11.75 13.71 15.14
C ILE A 14 11.23 13.82 16.58
N PHE A 15 10.49 14.88 16.91
CA PHE A 15 9.97 15.07 18.25
C PHE A 15 9.02 13.91 18.65
N PHE A 16 8.11 13.54 17.77
CA PHE A 16 7.18 12.43 18.01
C PHE A 16 7.89 11.08 18.19
N VAL A 17 8.80 10.73 17.27
CA VAL A 17 9.48 9.43 17.29
C VAL A 17 10.47 9.33 18.45
N PHE A 18 11.28 10.36 18.70
CA PHE A 18 12.32 10.29 19.73
C PHE A 18 11.80 10.63 21.11
N PHE A 19 11.05 11.71 21.31
CA PHE A 19 10.63 12.08 22.67
C PHE A 19 9.41 11.28 23.12
N GLN A 20 8.39 11.16 22.27
CA GLN A 20 7.14 10.53 22.68
C GLN A 20 7.22 9.00 22.59
N GLN A 21 7.75 8.44 21.49
CA GLN A 21 7.84 6.99 21.33
C GLN A 21 8.86 6.36 22.29
N LEU A 22 10.06 6.93 22.44
CA LEU A 22 11.05 6.37 23.38
C LEU A 22 10.60 6.53 24.83
N GLY A 23 9.91 7.62 25.18
CA GLY A 23 9.31 7.78 26.50
C GLY A 23 8.37 6.62 26.85
N GLU A 24 7.44 6.31 25.94
CA GLU A 24 6.50 5.19 26.12
C GLU A 24 7.19 3.82 26.16
N ILE A 25 8.20 3.60 25.31
CA ILE A 25 8.99 2.36 25.31
C ILE A 25 9.74 2.19 26.64
N ARG A 26 10.28 3.29 27.20
CA ARG A 26 10.99 3.26 28.49
C ARG A 26 10.04 2.99 29.66
N THR A 27 8.81 3.48 29.61
CA THR A 27 7.84 3.29 30.71
C THR A 27 7.08 1.97 30.63
N GLN A 28 6.71 1.49 29.43
CA GLN A 28 5.93 0.26 29.23
C GLN A 28 6.78 -0.98 28.94
N GLY A 29 8.06 -0.79 28.59
CA GLY A 29 8.92 -1.84 28.04
C GLY A 29 8.60 -2.19 26.58
N LEU A 30 9.57 -2.75 25.86
CA LEU A 30 9.44 -3.09 24.42
C LEU A 30 8.27 -4.04 24.13
N ALA A 31 8.09 -5.10 24.92
CA ALA A 31 6.99 -6.05 24.72
C ALA A 31 5.62 -5.45 25.06
N GLY A 32 5.56 -4.58 26.09
CA GLY A 32 4.36 -3.84 26.46
C GLY A 32 3.95 -2.84 25.39
N TYR A 33 4.93 -2.15 24.81
CA TYR A 33 4.75 -1.20 23.73
C TYR A 33 4.18 -1.87 22.47
N PHE A 34 4.75 -2.99 22.00
CA PHE A 34 4.21 -3.71 20.84
C PHE A 34 2.79 -4.22 21.07
N ARG A 35 2.46 -4.67 22.29
CA ARG A 35 1.10 -5.08 22.65
C ARG A 35 0.13 -3.88 22.65
N ASN A 36 0.55 -2.73 23.18
CA ASN A 36 -0.24 -1.50 23.18
C ASN A 36 -0.49 -0.98 21.75
N LEU A 37 0.52 -1.03 20.88
CA LEU A 37 0.41 -0.67 19.46
C LEU A 37 -0.65 -1.49 18.74
N LYS A 38 -0.75 -2.80 19.05
CA LYS A 38 -1.77 -3.68 18.48
C LYS A 38 -3.17 -3.34 18.97
N THR A 39 -3.32 -2.85 20.20
CA THR A 39 -4.61 -2.42 20.76
C THR A 39 -5.10 -1.10 20.17
N VAL A 40 -4.20 -0.19 19.80
CA VAL A 40 -4.54 1.13 19.24
C VAL A 40 -3.98 1.26 17.81
N PRO A 41 -4.67 0.68 16.80
CA PRO A 41 -4.15 0.61 15.44
C PRO A 41 -3.91 1.99 14.82
N ALA A 42 -4.71 3.00 15.19
CA ALA A 42 -4.55 4.37 14.69
C ALA A 42 -3.19 4.99 15.08
N LYS A 43 -2.73 4.72 16.30
CA LYS A 43 -1.43 5.19 16.80
C LYS A 43 -0.28 4.45 16.11
N ALA A 44 -0.46 3.15 15.86
CA ALA A 44 0.49 2.34 15.11
C ALA A 44 0.67 2.87 13.68
N VAL A 45 -0.43 3.14 12.97
CA VAL A 45 -0.42 3.68 11.59
C VAL A 45 0.27 5.04 11.56
N PHE A 46 -0.01 5.92 12.52
CA PHE A 46 0.67 7.22 12.60
C PHE A 46 2.18 7.08 12.89
N CYS A 47 2.56 6.17 13.79
CA CYS A 47 3.97 5.88 14.06
C CYS A 47 4.69 5.39 12.78
N VAL A 48 4.07 4.47 12.04
CA VAL A 48 4.62 3.97 10.78
C VAL A 48 4.74 5.11 9.75
N ALA A 49 3.71 5.96 9.62
CA ALA A 49 3.76 7.11 8.72
C ALA A 49 4.91 8.09 9.06
N ASN A 50 5.13 8.40 10.34
CA ASN A 50 6.24 9.26 10.76
C ASN A 50 7.62 8.63 10.51
N ILE A 51 7.75 7.31 10.68
CA ILE A 51 8.97 6.59 10.32
C ILE A 51 9.19 6.64 8.81
N CYS A 52 8.15 6.43 7.99
CA CYS A 52 8.24 6.56 6.53
C CYS A 52 8.68 7.97 6.11
N ILE A 53 8.13 9.03 6.73
CA ILE A 53 8.53 10.43 6.46
C ILE A 53 9.99 10.67 6.85
N LEU A 54 10.44 10.13 7.99
CA LEU A 54 11.86 10.21 8.38
C LEU A 54 12.76 9.44 7.42
N LEU A 55 12.29 8.33 6.86
CA LEU A 55 13.00 7.51 5.87
C LEU A 55 13.10 8.22 4.51
N CYS A 56 12.15 9.09 4.15
CA CYS A 56 12.26 9.93 2.94
C CYS A 56 13.50 10.82 2.96
N ILE A 57 13.94 11.30 4.13
CA ILE A 57 15.09 12.21 4.29
C ILE A 57 16.41 11.56 3.81
N PRO A 58 16.84 10.38 4.29
CA PRO A 58 18.03 9.72 3.77
C PRO A 58 17.88 9.36 2.30
N PHE A 59 16.70 8.92 1.83
CA PHE A 59 16.51 8.62 0.40
C PHE A 59 16.69 9.84 -0.51
N ARG A 60 16.30 11.03 -0.03
CA ARG A 60 16.57 12.29 -0.72
C ARG A 60 18.06 12.61 -0.81
N PHE A 61 18.84 12.30 0.22
CA PHE A 61 20.31 12.44 0.16
C PHE A 61 20.95 11.47 -0.84
N LEU A 62 20.39 10.26 -0.99
CA LEU A 62 20.84 9.30 -2.00
C LEU A 62 20.31 9.61 -3.42
N ARG A 63 19.52 10.68 -3.61
CA ARG A 63 18.91 11.10 -4.90
C ARG A 63 17.98 10.06 -5.56
N LEU A 64 17.42 9.11 -4.81
CA LEU A 64 16.40 8.19 -5.32
C LEU A 64 15.00 8.80 -5.23
N HIS A 65 14.63 9.59 -6.24
CA HIS A 65 13.37 10.32 -6.28
C HIS A 65 12.13 9.40 -6.36
N GLU A 66 12.22 8.31 -7.13
CA GLU A 66 11.12 7.34 -7.28
C GLU A 66 10.66 6.72 -5.95
N ILE A 67 11.63 6.36 -5.10
CA ILE A 67 11.33 5.74 -3.79
C ILE A 67 10.82 6.79 -2.80
N GLU A 68 11.35 8.02 -2.88
CA GLU A 68 10.88 9.14 -2.06
C GLU A 68 9.40 9.42 -2.31
N GLU A 69 9.00 9.55 -3.58
CA GLU A 69 7.61 9.81 -3.95
C GLU A 69 6.68 8.66 -3.55
N ALA A 70 7.10 7.41 -3.77
CA ALA A 70 6.33 6.23 -3.35
C ALA A 70 6.10 6.19 -1.83
N LEU A 71 7.14 6.46 -1.02
CA LEU A 71 7.02 6.52 0.44
C LEU A 71 6.11 7.66 0.88
N PHE A 72 6.17 8.81 0.21
CA PHE A 72 5.35 9.97 0.54
C PHE A 72 3.86 9.72 0.25
N VAL A 73 3.56 9.11 -0.91
CA VAL A 73 2.20 8.70 -1.29
C VAL A 73 1.61 7.73 -0.27
N PHE A 74 2.42 6.87 0.34
CA PHE A 74 1.96 5.95 1.39
C PHE A 74 1.79 6.63 2.77
N ALA A 75 2.70 7.53 3.14
CA ALA A 75 2.69 8.18 4.45
C ALA A 75 1.57 9.22 4.62
N LEU A 76 1.16 9.89 3.53
CA LEU A 76 0.13 10.93 3.54
C LEU A 76 -1.26 10.40 4.00
N PRO A 77 -1.82 9.34 3.39
CA PRO A 77 -3.07 8.74 3.88
C PRO A 77 -2.96 8.29 5.33
N GLY A 78 -1.84 7.67 5.73
CA GLY A 78 -1.63 7.23 7.12
C GLY A 78 -1.70 8.38 8.12
N SER A 79 -1.18 9.55 7.75
CA SER A 79 -1.25 10.77 8.56
C SER A 79 -2.67 11.33 8.67
N TRP A 80 -3.49 11.22 7.61
CA TRP A 80 -4.90 11.65 7.65
C TRP A 80 -5.78 10.71 8.46
N ILE A 81 -5.53 9.40 8.41
CA ILE A 81 -6.22 8.42 9.25
C ILE A 81 -5.98 8.67 10.74
N PHE A 82 -4.87 9.30 11.12
CA PHE A 82 -4.64 9.72 12.50
C PHE A 82 -5.63 10.79 12.98
N LEU A 83 -6.20 11.62 12.10
CA LEU A 83 -7.23 12.59 12.51
C LEU A 83 -8.48 11.92 13.09
N LEU A 84 -8.80 10.71 12.63
CA LEU A 84 -9.88 9.90 13.19
C LEU A 84 -9.59 9.47 14.64
N PHE A 85 -8.32 9.40 15.05
CA PHE A 85 -7.97 9.17 16.45
C PHE A 85 -8.43 10.31 17.37
N PHE A 86 -8.27 11.56 16.94
CA PHE A 86 -8.77 12.71 17.70
C PHE A 86 -10.30 12.78 17.72
N ALA A 87 -10.94 12.45 16.60
CA ALA A 87 -12.40 12.39 16.50
C ALA A 87 -13.02 11.32 17.44
N ARG A 88 -12.25 10.29 17.83
CA ARG A 88 -12.68 9.30 18.83
C ARG A 88 -12.88 9.92 20.22
N SER A 89 -12.11 10.95 20.58
CA SER A 89 -12.16 11.58 21.90
C SER A 89 -13.41 12.44 22.12
N ALA A 90 -14.14 12.79 21.06
CA ALA A 90 -15.36 13.58 21.14
C ALA A 90 -16.57 12.67 21.44
N LYS A 91 -17.42 13.09 22.39
CA LYS A 91 -18.52 12.28 22.95
C LYS A 91 -19.56 11.82 21.91
N LEU A 92 -19.83 12.65 20.89
CA LEU A 92 -20.83 12.36 19.86
C LEU A 92 -20.25 11.53 18.69
N THR A 93 -19.01 11.82 18.29
CA THR A 93 -18.36 11.20 17.12
C THR A 93 -17.56 9.94 17.48
N GLY A 94 -17.27 9.71 18.76
CA GLY A 94 -16.55 8.53 19.26
C GLY A 94 -17.14 7.20 18.79
N PRO A 95 -18.45 6.97 19.01
CA PRO A 95 -19.12 5.75 18.53
C PRO A 95 -19.08 5.58 17.01
N PHE A 96 -19.28 6.66 16.25
CA PHE A 96 -19.25 6.65 14.79
C PHE A 96 -17.86 6.25 14.26
N VAL A 97 -16.81 6.84 14.82
CA VAL A 97 -15.42 6.51 14.49
C VAL A 97 -15.13 5.05 14.81
N GLN A 98 -15.58 4.55 15.98
CA GLN A 98 -15.40 3.14 16.34
C GLN A 98 -16.13 2.18 15.38
N MET A 99 -17.32 2.54 14.90
CA MET A 99 -18.03 1.76 13.87
C MET A 99 -17.21 1.67 12.58
N ILE A 100 -16.68 2.79 12.09
CA ILE A 100 -15.78 2.80 10.91
C ILE A 100 -14.57 1.90 11.14
N TYR A 101 -13.90 1.99 12.28
CA TYR A 101 -12.75 1.13 12.57
C TYR A 101 -13.11 -0.36 12.57
N SER A 102 -14.30 -0.73 13.04
CA SER A 102 -14.76 -2.12 13.01
C SER A 102 -15.09 -2.60 11.60
N MET A 103 -15.66 -1.74 10.75
CA MET A 103 -15.91 -2.04 9.34
C MET A 103 -14.58 -2.22 8.57
N ILE A 104 -13.62 -1.31 8.75
CA ILE A 104 -12.31 -1.39 8.09
C ILE A 104 -11.53 -2.62 8.57
N ALA A 105 -11.39 -2.82 9.89
CA ALA A 105 -10.55 -3.89 10.41
C ALA A 105 -11.13 -5.29 10.16
N GLY A 106 -12.46 -5.43 10.24
CA GLY A 106 -13.14 -6.72 10.11
C GLY A 106 -13.50 -7.06 8.67
N ASP A 107 -14.26 -6.18 8.02
CA ASP A 107 -14.89 -6.46 6.72
C ASP A 107 -13.89 -6.27 5.57
N MET A 108 -13.22 -5.12 5.53
CA MET A 108 -12.24 -4.85 4.46
C MET A 108 -11.05 -5.80 4.50
N MET A 109 -10.60 -6.26 5.68
CA MET A 109 -9.49 -7.22 5.77
C MET A 109 -9.89 -8.59 5.19
N ARG A 110 -11.10 -9.07 5.48
CA ARG A 110 -11.61 -10.32 4.92
C ARG A 110 -11.77 -10.22 3.41
N PHE A 111 -12.34 -9.11 2.94
CA PHE A 111 -12.46 -8.81 1.52
C PHE A 111 -11.08 -8.80 0.84
N ALA A 112 -10.11 -8.07 1.40
CA ALA A 112 -8.76 -7.97 0.86
C ALA A 112 -8.05 -9.34 0.77
N ILE A 113 -8.21 -10.22 1.77
CA ILE A 113 -7.61 -11.57 1.74
C ILE A 113 -8.23 -12.42 0.63
N ILE A 114 -9.56 -12.43 0.51
CA ILE A 114 -10.25 -13.20 -0.53
C ILE A 114 -9.86 -12.67 -1.92
N SER A 115 -9.89 -11.34 -2.11
CA SER A 115 -9.49 -10.71 -3.37
C SER A 115 -8.02 -10.99 -3.72
N ALA A 116 -7.11 -10.98 -2.75
CA ALA A 116 -5.70 -11.31 -2.97
C ALA A 116 -5.52 -12.76 -3.45
N ILE A 117 -6.22 -13.72 -2.83
CA ILE A 117 -6.16 -15.14 -3.25
C ILE A 117 -6.67 -15.29 -4.68
N PHE A 118 -7.80 -14.67 -5.02
CA PHE A 118 -8.34 -14.69 -6.39
C PHE A 118 -7.38 -14.05 -7.38
N LEU A 119 -6.85 -12.85 -7.09
CA LEU A 119 -5.94 -12.13 -7.97
C LEU A 119 -4.64 -12.89 -8.24
N VAL A 120 -4.02 -13.47 -7.21
CA VAL A 120 -2.81 -14.29 -7.38
C VAL A 120 -3.11 -15.52 -8.24
N SER A 121 -4.23 -16.19 -8.00
CA SER A 121 -4.62 -17.40 -8.75
C SER A 121 -4.87 -17.09 -10.23
N PHE A 122 -5.63 -16.04 -10.52
CA PHE A 122 -5.89 -15.63 -11.90
C PHE A 122 -4.64 -15.10 -12.60
N SER A 123 -3.80 -14.34 -11.90
CA SER A 123 -2.52 -13.85 -12.45
C SER A 123 -1.64 -14.99 -12.96
N GLN A 124 -1.55 -16.12 -12.25
CA GLN A 124 -0.81 -17.30 -12.70
C GLN A 124 -1.39 -17.90 -14.00
N VAL A 125 -2.72 -18.02 -14.08
CA VAL A 125 -3.40 -18.57 -15.27
C VAL A 125 -3.18 -17.66 -16.48
N PHE A 126 -3.39 -16.36 -16.33
CA PHE A 126 -3.19 -15.40 -17.42
C PHE A 126 -1.73 -15.26 -17.84
N PHE A 127 -0.79 -15.40 -16.91
CA PHE A 127 0.64 -15.44 -17.24
C PHE A 127 0.99 -16.62 -18.17
N PHE A 128 0.49 -17.82 -17.86
CA PHE A 128 0.75 -19.00 -18.69
C PHE A 128 0.01 -18.95 -20.02
N VAL A 129 -1.27 -18.56 -20.02
CA VAL A 129 -2.07 -18.42 -21.25
C VAL A 129 -1.49 -17.35 -22.18
N GLY A 130 -1.07 -16.21 -21.64
CA GLY A 130 -0.43 -15.15 -22.43
C GLY A 130 0.83 -15.62 -23.15
N LYS A 131 1.72 -16.35 -22.45
CA LYS A 131 2.92 -16.92 -23.06
C LYS A 131 2.62 -18.01 -24.11
N ASP A 132 1.60 -18.83 -23.86
CA ASP A 132 1.21 -19.88 -24.81
C ASP A 132 0.58 -19.30 -26.10
N MET A 133 -0.16 -18.19 -25.99
CA MET A 133 -0.73 -17.48 -27.15
C MET A 133 0.35 -16.75 -27.96
N ASP A 134 1.27 -16.06 -27.30
CA ASP A 134 2.43 -15.40 -27.93
C ASP A 134 3.29 -16.41 -28.71
N ALA A 135 3.61 -17.55 -28.08
CA ALA A 135 4.36 -18.62 -28.73
C ALA A 135 3.64 -19.17 -29.98
N LYS A 136 2.31 -19.31 -29.95
CA LYS A 136 1.50 -19.81 -31.09
C LYS A 136 1.48 -18.87 -32.29
N GLN A 137 1.55 -17.56 -32.06
CA GLN A 137 1.56 -16.56 -33.14
C GLN A 137 2.90 -16.50 -33.87
N HIS A 138 4.00 -16.80 -33.18
CA HIS A 138 5.34 -16.87 -33.77
C HIS A 138 5.57 -18.12 -34.65
N LEU A 139 4.64 -19.08 -34.68
CA LEU A 139 4.74 -20.20 -35.63
C LEU A 139 4.40 -19.74 -37.05
N ASN A 140 5.07 -20.33 -38.04
CA ASN A 140 4.76 -20.12 -39.47
C ASN A 140 3.32 -20.58 -39.78
N ASP A 141 2.61 -19.86 -40.65
CA ASP A 141 1.21 -20.11 -41.09
C ASP A 141 0.96 -21.53 -41.63
N THR A 142 2.04 -22.24 -41.98
CA THR A 142 2.00 -23.63 -42.46
C THR A 142 1.83 -24.66 -41.33
N ASN A 143 1.93 -24.27 -40.06
CA ASN A 143 1.77 -25.17 -38.92
C ASN A 143 0.29 -25.31 -38.52
N PRO A 144 -0.18 -26.53 -38.21
CA PRO A 144 -1.57 -26.76 -37.79
C PRO A 144 -1.93 -26.14 -36.42
N HIS A 145 -0.93 -25.65 -35.68
CA HIS A 145 -1.08 -25.00 -34.38
C HIS A 145 -0.89 -23.47 -34.43
N HIS A 146 -0.68 -22.91 -35.61
CA HIS A 146 -0.67 -21.47 -35.82
C HIS A 146 -2.10 -20.94 -35.71
N CYS A 147 -2.28 -19.90 -34.89
CA CYS A 147 -3.54 -19.16 -34.79
C CYS A 147 -3.31 -17.73 -35.25
N PRO A 148 -3.90 -17.28 -36.38
CA PRO A 148 -3.78 -15.90 -36.82
C PRO A 148 -4.70 -15.02 -35.97
N VAL A 149 -4.12 -14.15 -35.14
CA VAL A 149 -4.83 -13.11 -34.39
C VAL A 149 -4.42 -11.77 -35.00
N ASP A 150 -5.24 -11.25 -35.92
CA ASP A 150 -5.03 -9.94 -36.53
C ASP A 150 -5.90 -8.88 -35.85
N GLY A 151 -5.31 -7.71 -35.55
CA GLY A 151 -6.04 -6.50 -35.14
C GLY A 151 -6.16 -6.22 -33.64
N TYR A 152 -5.46 -6.97 -32.77
CA TYR A 152 -5.36 -6.67 -31.34
C TYR A 152 -3.90 -6.75 -30.88
N ASP A 153 -3.42 -5.72 -30.16
CA ASP A 153 -2.14 -5.77 -29.46
C ASP A 153 -2.24 -6.79 -28.33
N ILE A 154 -1.55 -7.93 -28.48
CA ILE A 154 -1.50 -8.96 -27.44
C ILE A 154 -0.49 -8.49 -26.39
N TYR A 155 -0.99 -8.21 -25.19
CA TYR A 155 -0.13 -7.89 -24.05
C TYR A 155 0.61 -9.15 -23.61
N THR A 156 1.85 -9.32 -24.04
CA THR A 156 2.74 -10.34 -23.49
C THR A 156 3.03 -9.98 -22.04
N TYR A 157 2.50 -10.79 -21.13
CA TYR A 157 2.80 -10.70 -19.73
C TYR A 157 4.20 -11.27 -19.48
N ASP A 158 5.22 -10.41 -19.58
CA ASP A 158 6.61 -10.80 -19.37
C ASP A 158 6.85 -11.28 -17.94
N ASN A 159 6.23 -10.61 -16.97
CA ASN A 159 6.42 -10.82 -15.54
C ASN A 159 5.11 -11.09 -14.77
N PHE A 160 5.17 -11.98 -13.76
CA PHE A 160 4.07 -12.22 -12.81
C PHE A 160 3.57 -10.94 -12.09
N PRO A 161 4.43 -10.08 -11.52
CA PRO A 161 3.97 -8.86 -10.83
C PRO A 161 3.25 -7.89 -11.77
N GLU A 162 3.65 -7.83 -13.04
CA GLU A 162 3.00 -6.98 -14.04
C GLU A 162 1.59 -7.51 -14.36
N THR A 163 1.46 -8.82 -14.57
CA THR A 163 0.16 -9.49 -14.73
C THR A 163 -0.77 -9.22 -13.55
N PHE A 164 -0.22 -9.33 -12.33
CA PHE A 164 -0.97 -9.11 -11.10
C PHE A 164 -1.47 -7.67 -10.98
N ILE A 165 -0.61 -6.68 -11.25
CA ILE A 165 -0.97 -5.25 -11.17
C ILE A 165 -2.01 -4.91 -12.24
N THR A 166 -1.85 -5.41 -13.46
CA THR A 166 -2.81 -5.17 -14.55
C THR A 166 -4.19 -5.74 -14.23
N LEU A 167 -4.25 -6.96 -13.69
CA LEU A 167 -5.52 -7.60 -13.31
C LEU A 167 -6.15 -6.94 -12.08
N PHE A 168 -5.33 -6.50 -11.12
CA PHE A 168 -5.80 -5.70 -9.99
C PHE A 168 -6.43 -4.38 -10.46
N ARG A 169 -5.77 -3.67 -11.37
CA ARG A 169 -6.29 -2.43 -11.95
C ARG A 169 -7.59 -2.66 -12.73
N ALA A 170 -7.69 -3.75 -13.49
CA ALA A 170 -8.91 -4.13 -14.21
C ALA A 170 -10.08 -4.41 -13.24
N SER A 171 -9.82 -5.18 -12.18
CA SER A 171 -10.82 -5.50 -11.14
C SER A 171 -11.34 -4.25 -10.41
N MET A 172 -10.49 -3.25 -10.21
CA MET A 172 -10.84 -1.98 -9.57
C MET A 172 -11.52 -0.96 -10.52
N GLY A 173 -11.78 -1.33 -11.77
CA GLY A 173 -12.45 -0.49 -12.76
C GLY A 173 -11.54 0.55 -13.45
N GLY A 174 -10.22 0.39 -13.38
CA GLY A 174 -9.25 1.38 -13.89
C GLY A 174 -9.00 1.37 -15.41
N TYR A 175 -10.03 1.09 -16.22
CA TYR A 175 -9.98 1.05 -17.69
C TYR A 175 -10.97 2.04 -18.34
N ASP A 176 -11.12 3.21 -17.72
CA ASP A 176 -11.63 4.43 -18.38
C ASP A 176 -10.48 5.37 -18.70
#